data_AF-A0A0L6JPU1-F1
#
_entry.id   AF-A0A0L6JPU1-F1
#
_cell.length_a   1.000
_cell.length_b   1.000
_cell.length_c   1.000
_cell.angle_alpha   90.00
_cell.angle_beta   90.00
_cell.angle_gamma   90.00
#
_symmetry.space_group_name_H-M   'P 1'
#
loop_
_entity.id
_entity.type
_entity.pdbx_description
1 polymer ?
#
loop_
_entity_poly.entity_id
_entity_poly.type
_entity_poly.pdbx_seq_one_letter_code
_entity_poly.pdbx_strand_id
1 'polypeptide(L)'
;MATKEQLYAVEKDLVKFCNKNDKFFFELIKVLKKYEDGLYRSGYISKSFKDLFRILRRLEKHSENVQEDFLVEMNNDIRVLENEFWIEFVSFNALLDDHIHLHNGRGYTKVVDIIYKVGRLKEETNKI
;
A
#
# COMPACT_ATOMS: atom_id res chain seq x y z
N MET A 1 18.22 -4.15 -7.55
CA MET A 1 16.95 -4.89 -7.77
C MET A 1 16.84 -5.95 -6.69
N ALA A 2 15.65 -6.17 -6.12
CA ALA A 2 15.44 -7.19 -5.09
C ALA A 2 15.62 -8.60 -5.67
N THR A 3 16.16 -9.53 -4.90
CA THR A 3 16.28 -10.94 -5.28
C THR A 3 14.91 -11.63 -5.20
N LYS A 4 14.77 -12.80 -5.84
CA LYS A 4 13.54 -13.62 -5.73
C LYS A 4 13.23 -14.00 -4.29
N GLU A 5 14.25 -14.29 -3.50
CA GLU A 5 14.14 -14.64 -2.08
C GLU A 5 13.64 -13.46 -1.24
N GLN A 6 14.16 -12.26 -1.50
CA GLN A 6 13.68 -11.03 -0.87
C GLN A 6 12.22 -10.77 -1.18
N LEU A 7 11.81 -10.91 -2.45
CA LEU A 7 10.41 -10.75 -2.86
C LEU A 7 9.48 -11.80 -2.22
N TYR A 8 9.97 -13.02 -2.02
CA TYR A 8 9.21 -14.08 -1.34
C TYR A 8 9.04 -13.79 0.16
N ALA A 9 10.08 -13.30 0.82
CA ALA A 9 10.01 -12.88 2.23
C ALA A 9 9.00 -11.74 2.42
N VAL A 10 9.06 -10.72 1.57
CA VAL A 10 8.08 -9.61 1.52
C VAL A 10 6.66 -10.14 1.39
N GLU A 11 6.41 -11.02 0.42
CA GLU A 11 5.07 -11.57 0.19
C GLU A 11 4.57 -12.32 1.42
N LYS A 12 5.43 -13.13 2.05
CA LYS A 12 5.08 -13.86 3.27
C LYS A 12 4.75 -12.93 4.44
N ASP A 13 5.54 -11.90 4.67
CA ASP A 13 5.33 -10.96 5.77
C ASP A 13 4.08 -10.11 5.55
N LEU A 14 3.87 -9.61 4.33
CA LEU A 14 2.65 -8.89 3.96
C LEU A 14 1.41 -9.77 4.13
N VAL A 15 1.43 -11.01 3.61
CA VAL A 15 0.32 -11.96 3.77
C VAL A 15 0.01 -12.20 5.26
N LYS A 16 1.04 -12.43 6.08
CA LYS A 16 0.89 -12.64 7.53
C LYS A 16 0.31 -11.41 8.22
N PHE A 17 0.78 -10.21 7.86
CA PHE A 17 0.26 -8.95 8.39
C PHE A 17 -1.23 -8.78 8.00
N CYS A 18 -1.57 -8.96 6.73
CA CYS A 18 -2.93 -8.82 6.23
C CYS A 18 -3.90 -9.83 6.87
N ASN A 19 -3.45 -11.04 7.21
CA ASN A 19 -4.26 -12.05 7.88
C ASN A 19 -4.46 -11.80 9.39
N LYS A 20 -3.59 -11.01 10.03
CA LYS A 20 -3.71 -10.69 11.45
C LYS A 20 -4.53 -9.43 11.72
N ASN A 21 -4.57 -8.51 10.75
CA ASN A 21 -5.12 -7.17 10.92
C ASN A 21 -6.27 -6.92 9.94
N ASP A 22 -7.34 -7.72 10.01
CA ASP A 22 -8.42 -7.75 9.02
C ASP A 22 -9.08 -6.38 8.81
N LYS A 23 -9.46 -5.68 9.89
CA LYS A 23 -10.14 -4.39 9.81
C LYS A 23 -9.28 -3.35 9.10
N PHE A 24 -8.05 -3.16 9.58
CA PHE A 24 -7.08 -2.27 8.94
C PHE A 24 -6.83 -2.64 7.48
N PHE A 25 -6.70 -3.93 7.18
CA PHE A 25 -6.48 -4.42 5.83
C PHE A 25 -7.64 -4.07 4.88
N PHE A 26 -8.88 -4.21 5.32
CA PHE A 26 -10.04 -3.83 4.51
C PHE A 26 -10.12 -2.33 4.26
N GLU A 27 -9.87 -1.50 5.28
CA GLU A 27 -9.84 -0.03 5.09
C GLU A 27 -8.67 0.39 4.19
N LEU A 28 -7.50 -0.23 4.34
CA LEU A 28 -6.37 0.00 3.44
C LEU A 28 -6.72 -0.35 1.99
N ILE A 29 -7.42 -1.47 1.74
CA ILE A 29 -7.89 -1.83 0.38
C ILE A 29 -8.84 -0.77 -0.18
N LYS A 30 -9.75 -0.20 0.62
CA LYS A 30 -10.65 0.86 0.15
C LYS A 30 -9.87 2.09 -0.30
N VAL A 31 -8.90 2.54 0.51
CA VAL A 31 -8.02 3.67 0.16
C VAL A 31 -7.23 3.36 -1.11
N LEU A 32 -6.66 2.16 -1.24
CA LEU A 32 -5.95 1.76 -2.46
C LEU A 32 -6.85 1.75 -3.69
N LYS A 33 -8.07 1.20 -3.60
CA LYS A 33 -9.03 1.18 -4.72
C LYS A 33 -9.41 2.59 -5.18
N LYS A 34 -9.54 3.54 -4.25
CA LYS A 34 -9.85 4.95 -4.54
C LYS A 34 -8.76 5.62 -5.40
N TYR A 35 -7.50 5.27 -5.15
CA TYR A 35 -6.33 5.88 -5.82
C TYR A 35 -5.74 5.02 -6.94
N GLU A 36 -6.43 3.97 -7.37
CA GLU A 36 -6.01 3.14 -8.49
C GLU A 36 -6.02 3.93 -9.81
N ASP A 37 -4.86 4.08 -10.45
CA ASP A 37 -4.72 4.82 -11.71
C ASP A 37 -4.72 3.91 -12.95
N GLY A 38 -4.91 4.52 -14.13
CA GLY A 38 -4.90 3.78 -15.40
C GLY A 38 -3.56 3.13 -15.73
N LEU A 39 -2.45 3.62 -15.16
CA LEU A 39 -1.14 3.01 -15.30
C LEU A 39 -1.09 1.65 -14.60
N TYR A 40 -1.57 1.59 -13.35
CA TYR A 40 -1.69 0.34 -12.62
C TYR A 40 -2.54 -0.69 -13.37
N ARG A 41 -3.74 -0.28 -13.83
CA ARG A 41 -4.67 -1.15 -14.58
C ARG A 41 -4.05 -1.73 -15.85
N SER A 42 -3.12 -1.00 -16.44
CA SER A 42 -2.39 -1.39 -17.65
C SER A 42 -1.12 -2.19 -17.34
N GLY A 43 -0.86 -2.55 -16.08
CA GLY A 43 0.30 -3.33 -15.64
C GLY A 43 1.60 -2.53 -15.49
N TYR A 44 1.53 -1.20 -15.46
CA TYR A 44 2.68 -0.31 -15.30
C TYR A 44 2.83 0.20 -13.86
N ILE A 45 3.94 0.90 -13.61
CA ILE A 45 4.21 1.56 -12.33
C ILE A 45 3.17 2.66 -12.11
N SER A 46 2.39 2.53 -11.04
CA SER A 46 1.40 3.53 -10.63
C SER A 46 2.07 4.80 -10.10
N LYS A 47 1.63 5.96 -10.59
CA LYS A 47 2.02 7.26 -10.04
C LYS A 47 1.26 7.54 -8.76
N SER A 48 -0.04 7.25 -8.75
CA SER A 48 -0.90 7.46 -7.57
C SER A 48 -0.44 6.64 -6.37
N PHE A 49 -0.08 5.35 -6.55
CA PHE A 49 0.46 4.58 -5.44
C PHE A 49 1.84 5.06 -5.00
N LYS A 50 2.69 5.51 -5.94
CA LYS A 50 3.96 6.12 -5.56
C LYS A 50 3.75 7.33 -4.64
N ASP A 51 2.77 8.19 -4.94
CA ASP A 51 2.43 9.35 -4.11
C ASP A 51 1.77 8.93 -2.79
N LEU A 52 0.84 7.98 -2.81
CA LEU A 52 0.17 7.48 -1.62
C LEU A 52 1.17 6.89 -0.61
N PHE A 53 2.08 6.01 -1.06
CA PHE A 53 3.10 5.43 -0.18
C PHE A 53 4.15 6.45 0.27
N ARG A 54 4.37 7.51 -0.51
CA ARG A 54 5.20 8.64 -0.09
C ARG A 54 4.56 9.40 1.07
N ILE A 55 3.26 9.68 0.99
CA ILE A 55 2.47 10.31 2.06
C ILE A 55 2.41 9.42 3.29
N LEU A 56 2.06 8.14 3.10
CA LEU A 56 1.97 7.13 4.16
C LEU A 56 3.26 7.06 4.98
N ARG A 57 4.40 7.18 4.32
CA ARG A 57 5.73 7.14 4.93
C ARG A 57 6.31 8.50 5.30
N ARG A 58 5.53 9.58 5.18
CA ARG A 58 5.93 10.97 5.48
C ARG A 58 7.23 11.39 4.79
N LEU A 59 7.49 10.85 3.60
CA LEU A 59 8.68 11.20 2.80
C LEU A 59 8.46 12.58 2.19
N GLU A 60 9.40 13.50 2.39
CA GLU A 60 9.27 14.93 2.01
C GLU A 60 8.93 15.16 0.52
N LYS A 61 8.29 16.31 0.26
CA LYS A 61 7.81 16.70 -1.06
C LYS A 61 8.93 17.34 -1.89
N HIS A 62 9.27 16.72 -3.03
CA HIS A 62 9.64 17.47 -4.23
C HIS A 62 8.82 16.94 -5.41
N SER A 63 7.78 17.67 -5.79
CA SER A 63 7.12 17.51 -7.09
C SER A 63 6.22 18.72 -7.31
N GLU A 64 6.60 19.58 -8.24
CA GLU A 64 5.93 20.83 -8.62
C GLU A 64 4.62 20.62 -9.43
N ASN A 65 4.17 19.37 -9.67
CA ASN A 65 3.15 19.10 -10.69
C ASN A 65 2.05 18.09 -10.30
N VAL A 66 1.70 17.94 -9.02
CA VAL A 66 0.49 17.19 -8.64
C VAL A 66 -0.62 18.17 -8.30
N GLN A 67 -1.82 17.98 -8.85
CA GLN A 67 -3.02 18.72 -8.48
C GLN A 67 -3.16 18.70 -6.95
N GLU A 68 -3.03 19.88 -6.33
CA GLU A 68 -2.92 20.00 -4.87
C GLU A 68 -4.09 19.32 -4.14
N ASP A 69 -5.30 19.42 -4.72
CA ASP A 69 -6.53 18.83 -4.17
C ASP A 69 -6.43 17.31 -3.99
N PHE A 70 -5.84 16.61 -4.97
CA PHE A 70 -5.71 15.16 -4.93
C PHE A 70 -4.74 14.70 -3.84
N LEU A 71 -3.66 15.46 -3.61
CA LEU A 71 -2.72 15.18 -2.52
C LEU A 71 -3.32 15.50 -1.15
N VAL A 72 -4.13 16.56 -1.04
CA VAL A 72 -4.84 16.89 0.20
C VAL A 72 -5.78 15.75 0.59
N GLU A 73 -6.53 15.23 -0.39
CA GLU A 73 -7.42 14.10 -0.16
C GLU A 73 -6.66 12.84 0.29
N MET A 74 -5.56 12.48 -0.40
CA MET A 74 -4.72 11.34 0.01
C MET A 74 -4.18 11.50 1.43
N ASN A 75 -3.73 12.70 1.80
CA ASN A 75 -3.25 12.99 3.15
C ASN A 75 -4.36 12.79 4.18
N ASN A 76 -5.59 13.20 3.89
CA ASN A 76 -6.72 13.02 4.79
C ASN A 76 -7.07 11.54 4.96
N ASP A 77 -7.15 10.77 3.87
CA ASP A 77 -7.46 9.33 3.95
C ASP A 77 -6.38 8.56 4.72
N ILE A 78 -5.10 8.88 4.50
CA ILE A 78 -4.00 8.29 5.27
C ILE A 78 -4.08 8.68 6.74
N ARG A 79 -4.41 9.93 7.07
CA ARG A 79 -4.62 10.37 8.46
C ARG A 79 -5.78 9.65 9.14
N VAL A 80 -6.86 9.37 8.41
CA VAL A 80 -7.99 8.59 8.94
C VAL A 80 -7.52 7.18 9.29
N LEU A 81 -6.79 6.51 8.39
CA LEU A 81 -6.21 5.20 8.67
C LEU A 81 -5.28 5.22 9.89
N GLU A 82 -4.41 6.23 9.98
CA GLU A 82 -3.47 6.40 11.09
C GLU A 82 -4.19 6.62 12.43
N ASN A 83 -5.24 7.45 12.45
CA ASN A 83 -5.98 7.76 13.67
C ASN A 83 -6.84 6.60 14.14
N GLU A 84 -7.49 5.88 13.23
CA GLU A 84 -8.39 4.78 13.57
C GLU A 84 -7.64 3.48 13.89
N PHE A 85 -6.47 3.26 13.27
CA PHE A 85 -5.72 2.01 13.34
C PHE A 85 -4.24 2.27 13.64
N TRP A 86 -3.95 3.11 14.64
CA TRP A 86 -2.58 3.55 14.95
C TRP A 86 -1.57 2.41 15.05
N ILE A 87 -1.89 1.35 15.81
CA ILE A 87 -0.96 0.24 16.06
C ILE A 87 -0.67 -0.52 14.76
N GLU A 88 -1.69 -0.82 13.98
CA GLU A 88 -1.59 -1.51 12.71
C GLU A 88 -0.89 -0.65 11.66
N PHE A 89 -1.17 0.65 11.65
CA PHE A 89 -0.54 1.63 10.76
C PHE A 89 0.97 1.73 11.01
N VAL A 90 1.39 1.83 12.29
CA VAL A 90 2.80 1.83 12.67
C VAL A 90 3.45 0.49 12.31
N SER A 91 2.77 -0.63 12.59
CA SER A 91 3.28 -1.97 12.27
C SER A 91 3.43 -2.20 10.76
N PHE A 92 2.51 -1.65 9.96
CA PHE A 92 2.57 -1.71 8.51
C PHE A 92 3.76 -0.90 7.97
N ASN A 93 3.97 0.31 8.49
CA ASN A 93 5.14 1.13 8.14
C ASN A 93 6.45 0.43 8.48
N ALA A 94 6.57 -0.15 9.68
CA ALA A 94 7.75 -0.91 10.09
C ALA A 94 8.04 -2.07 9.12
N LEU A 95 7.00 -2.81 8.72
CA LEU A 95 7.12 -3.88 7.71
C LEU A 95 7.63 -3.33 6.38
N LEU A 96 7.14 -2.18 5.91
CA LEU A 96 7.64 -1.55 4.69
C LEU A 96 9.10 -1.11 4.82
N ASP A 97 9.52 -0.64 5.99
CA ASP A 97 10.89 -0.19 6.27
C ASP A 97 11.89 -1.36 6.27
N ASP A 98 11.51 -2.51 6.83
CA ASP A 98 12.29 -3.75 6.78
C ASP A 98 12.58 -4.20 5.34
N HIS A 99 11.73 -3.76 4.40
CA HIS A 99 11.83 -4.07 2.98
C HIS A 99 12.20 -2.83 2.15
N ILE A 100 13.31 -2.17 2.51
CA ILE A 100 13.83 -0.94 1.86
C ILE A 100 13.88 -0.98 0.32
N HIS A 101 14.05 -2.17 -0.27
CA HIS A 101 14.05 -2.38 -1.72
C HIS A 101 12.68 -2.11 -2.39
N LEU A 102 11.62 -1.98 -1.60
CA LEU A 102 10.28 -1.62 -2.03
C LEU A 102 10.06 -0.10 -2.10
N HIS A 103 11.01 0.72 -1.66
CA HIS A 103 10.88 2.19 -1.57
C HIS A 103 11.04 2.90 -2.93
N ASN A 104 10.38 2.39 -3.95
CA ASN A 104 10.32 2.95 -5.29
C ASN A 104 8.97 2.61 -5.92
N GLY A 105 8.63 3.27 -7.04
CA GLY A 105 7.32 3.06 -7.67
C GLY A 105 7.02 1.60 -8.03
N ARG A 106 8.03 0.83 -8.46
CA ARG A 106 7.88 -0.59 -8.79
C ARG A 106 7.63 -1.44 -7.55
N GLY A 107 8.34 -1.14 -6.47
CA GLY A 107 8.17 -1.78 -5.16
C GLY A 107 6.78 -1.54 -4.58
N TYR A 108 6.32 -0.29 -4.56
CA TYR A 108 4.97 0.04 -4.09
C TYR A 108 3.88 -0.60 -4.94
N THR A 109 4.03 -0.62 -6.26
CA THR A 109 3.11 -1.36 -7.14
C THR A 109 3.05 -2.84 -6.76
N LYS A 110 4.20 -3.46 -6.47
CA LYS A 110 4.27 -4.87 -6.04
C LYS A 110 3.64 -5.12 -4.67
N VAL A 111 3.77 -4.18 -3.73
CA VAL A 111 3.09 -4.24 -2.42
C VAL A 111 1.58 -4.27 -2.63
N VAL A 112 1.05 -3.39 -3.48
CA VAL A 112 -0.39 -3.34 -3.79
C VAL A 112 -0.87 -4.62 -4.47
N ASP A 113 -0.10 -5.18 -5.40
CA ASP A 113 -0.42 -6.48 -6.02
C ASP A 113 -0.60 -7.60 -4.99
N ILE A 114 0.29 -7.65 -3.99
CA ILE A 114 0.22 -8.65 -2.91
C ILE A 114 -1.01 -8.40 -2.05
N ILE A 115 -1.26 -7.16 -1.65
CA ILE A 115 -2.45 -6.77 -0.87
C ILE A 115 -3.74 -7.20 -1.60
N TYR A 116 -3.87 -6.89 -2.89
CA TYR A 116 -5.03 -7.28 -3.68
C TYR A 116 -5.14 -8.78 -3.90
N LYS A 117 -4.02 -9.49 -4.09
CA LYS A 117 -4.02 -10.96 -4.16
C LYS A 117 -4.58 -11.58 -2.88
N VAL A 118 -4.15 -11.10 -1.72
CA VAL A 118 -4.68 -11.55 -0.42
C VAL A 118 -6.16 -11.19 -0.27
N GLY A 119 -6.55 -9.99 -0.69
CA GLY A 119 -7.94 -9.53 -0.64
C GLY A 119 -8.88 -10.44 -1.43
N ARG A 120 -8.52 -10.79 -2.67
CA ARG A 120 -9.30 -11.70 -3.51
C ARG A 120 -9.44 -13.10 -2.89
N LEU A 121 -8.34 -13.67 -2.38
CA LEU A 121 -8.37 -14.98 -1.74
C LEU A 121 -9.29 -15.00 -0.51
N LYS A 122 -9.33 -13.92 0.27
CA LYS A 122 -10.25 -13.80 1.42
C LYS A 122 -11.71 -13.65 0.98
N GLU A 123 -11.98 -12.88 -0.07
CA GLU A 123 -13.33 -12.76 -0.64
C GLU A 123 -13.84 -14.10 -1.18
N GLU A 124 -12.98 -14.93 -1.76
CA GLU A 124 -13.30 -16.28 -2.23
C GLU A 124 -13.55 -17.26 -1.07
N THR A 125 -12.77 -17.16 0.01
CA THR A 125 -12.89 -18.05 1.18
C THR A 125 -14.13 -17.75 2.03
N ASN A 126 -14.55 -16.48 2.12
CA ASN A 126 -15.73 -16.06 2.89
C ASN A 126 -17.07 -16.23 2.14
N LYS A 127 -17.04 -16.71 0.89
CA LYS A 127 -18.25 -17.00 0.08
C LYS A 127 -18.79 -18.43 0.28
N ILE A 128 -18.45 -19.08 1.40
CA ILE A 128 -18.92 -20.43 1.76
C ILE A 128 -19.91 -20.33 2.92
#